data_AF-A0A953A0W6-F1
#
_entry.id   AF-A0A953A0W6-F1
#
_cell.length_a   1.000
_cell.length_b   1.000
_cell.length_c   1.000
_cell.angle_alpha   90.00
_cell.angle_beta   90.00
_cell.angle_gamma   90.00
#
_symmetry.space_group_name_H-M   'P 1'
#
loop_
_entity.id
_entity.type
_entity.pdbx_description
1 polymer ?
#
loop_
_entity_poly.entity_id
_entity_poly.type
_entity_poly.pdbx_seq_one_letter_code
_entity_poly.pdbx_strand_id
1 'polypeptide(L)'
;MRRPWRDDPGNLAAPSLVRPEPERTPAHPRFLRPPRYARAATTGWEGSAAARAIVALVVTFVLVLLVYLLSLSSRPVISNLAPRPNSETPPGPVTIKATVNSNAQPIQRVVMTIDGSLVEPAVIVQNDHVWVVTFTAVLRRGKHEVRVEMIDEAGKRNGHAWSFTAAGPRLAPTVTFAGPAPGDSLPDGLIRIAAEVISEGDVVRAELRLNDETIPTFLTPDPESATRAQGARAAKTWTLFAEPTLAPGSYTARIIVEDVYGSTTEEVMKFAVVDDPAEASARFVAETGQYMRNPFKAFWEAHDGATIFGRPLSPEFVDDRGITVQYYERARLEQAPDGTVILGLLGREALPADTEPVEAPNNPAVRYFPETGHTLAGKFREFWEQHGGIPIFGFPITEEMDEAGVRVQYFERARLELRPNSDGTGMEVKITPLGEQMWRQRRGGQ
;
A
#
# COMPACT_ATOMS: atom_id res chain seq x y z
N MET A 1 6.21 -1.10 63.91
CA MET A 1 6.79 -2.41 64.28
C MET A 1 7.33 -3.07 63.01
N ARG A 2 8.61 -3.50 63.06
CA ARG A 2 9.32 -4.56 62.29
C ARG A 2 9.12 -4.62 60.76
N ARG A 3 10.09 -4.17 59.95
CA ARG A 3 11.30 -4.86 59.43
C ARG A 3 11.04 -6.16 58.59
N PRO A 4 11.82 -6.34 57.50
CA PRO A 4 11.58 -7.31 56.43
C PRO A 4 12.16 -8.69 56.74
N TRP A 5 11.65 -9.72 56.06
CA TRP A 5 12.18 -11.09 56.11
C TRP A 5 13.39 -11.25 55.17
N ARG A 6 14.52 -11.62 55.78
CA ARG A 6 15.67 -12.32 55.18
C ARG A 6 15.28 -13.79 54.97
N ASP A 7 15.86 -14.43 53.98
CA ASP A 7 16.39 -15.78 54.18
C ASP A 7 17.90 -15.77 53.91
N ASP A 8 18.60 -16.35 54.88
CA ASP A 8 20.04 -16.38 55.02
C ASP A 8 20.72 -17.42 54.09
N PRO A 9 21.99 -17.18 53.75
CA PRO A 9 22.89 -18.14 53.13
C PRO A 9 23.62 -18.97 54.21
N GLY A 10 23.96 -20.22 53.91
CA GLY A 10 24.84 -20.98 54.79
C GLY A 10 25.07 -22.43 54.39
N ASN A 11 26.15 -22.69 53.65
CA ASN A 11 27.15 -23.58 54.24
C ASN A 11 28.55 -23.25 53.69
N LEU A 12 29.41 -22.81 54.59
CA LEU A 12 30.83 -22.53 54.40
C LEU A 12 31.63 -23.70 55.00
N ALA A 13 32.59 -24.23 54.24
CA ALA A 13 33.86 -24.70 54.79
C ALA A 13 34.90 -24.85 53.66
N ALA A 14 35.85 -23.92 53.64
CA ALA A 14 37.13 -23.97 52.91
C ALA A 14 38.16 -24.82 53.72
N PRO A 15 39.48 -24.80 53.45
CA PRO A 15 40.27 -24.47 52.25
C PRO A 15 41.27 -25.62 51.93
N SER A 16 42.11 -25.50 50.89
CA SER A 16 43.58 -25.76 50.98
C SER A 16 44.28 -25.70 49.62
N LEU A 17 45.27 -24.81 49.55
CA LEU A 17 46.30 -24.68 48.52
C LEU A 17 47.21 -25.91 48.48
N VAL A 18 47.47 -26.49 47.30
CA VAL A 18 48.63 -27.36 47.06
C VAL A 18 49.22 -27.12 45.66
N ARG A 19 50.56 -27.09 45.65
CA ARG A 19 51.56 -26.81 44.60
C ARG A 19 51.50 -27.70 43.34
N PRO A 20 52.15 -27.28 42.24
CA PRO A 20 52.46 -28.14 41.10
C PRO A 20 53.88 -28.74 41.17
N GLU A 21 54.05 -30.05 40.90
CA GLU A 21 55.30 -30.70 40.44
C GLU A 21 55.07 -32.21 40.09
N PRO A 22 55.98 -32.93 39.40
CA PRO A 22 56.16 -32.95 37.93
C PRO A 22 56.00 -34.35 37.30
N GLU A 23 56.14 -34.36 35.95
CA GLU A 23 56.45 -35.45 35.00
C GLU A 23 56.43 -36.92 35.44
N ARG A 24 55.66 -37.74 34.70
CA ARG A 24 56.03 -39.13 34.37
C ARG A 24 55.59 -39.54 32.96
N THR A 25 56.58 -39.71 32.10
CA THR A 25 56.54 -40.44 30.82
C THR A 25 56.19 -41.92 31.05
N PRO A 26 55.47 -42.58 30.13
CA PRO A 26 55.67 -44.01 29.92
C PRO A 26 55.97 -44.39 28.46
N ALA A 27 57.07 -45.16 28.36
CA ALA A 27 57.30 -46.34 27.53
C ALA A 27 57.34 -46.20 25.98
N HIS A 28 58.58 -46.12 25.49
CA HIS A 28 58.98 -46.54 24.15
C HIS A 28 58.61 -48.01 23.86
N PRO A 29 58.01 -48.33 22.70
CA PRO A 29 57.95 -49.69 22.20
C PRO A 29 59.33 -50.14 21.70
N ARG A 30 59.72 -51.33 22.15
CA ARG A 30 60.98 -52.04 21.90
C ARG A 30 61.24 -52.27 20.40
N PHE A 31 62.47 -51.96 20.00
CA PHE A 31 63.08 -52.40 18.75
C PHE A 31 63.17 -53.93 18.70
N LEU A 32 62.34 -54.55 17.85
CA LEU A 32 62.57 -55.91 17.39
C LEU A 32 63.54 -55.87 16.21
N ARG A 33 64.65 -56.59 16.38
CA ARG A 33 65.73 -56.75 15.40
C ARG A 33 65.18 -57.30 14.07
N PRO A 34 65.61 -56.77 12.92
CA PRO A 34 65.27 -57.37 11.63
C PRO A 34 65.98 -58.73 11.46
N PRO A 35 65.37 -59.67 10.72
CA PRO A 35 66.00 -60.94 10.40
C PRO A 35 67.20 -60.75 9.45
N ARG A 36 68.26 -61.53 9.69
CA ARG A 36 69.39 -61.68 8.77
C ARG A 36 68.90 -62.40 7.51
N TYR A 37 68.69 -61.65 6.43
CA TYR A 37 68.69 -62.21 5.08
C TYR A 37 70.06 -62.04 4.44
N ALA A 38 70.50 -63.11 3.81
CA ALA A 38 71.80 -63.29 3.19
C ALA A 38 72.14 -62.19 2.17
N ARG A 39 73.44 -61.90 2.03
CA ARG A 39 73.99 -61.16 0.89
C ARG A 39 73.55 -61.82 -0.42
N ALA A 40 72.55 -61.26 -1.08
CA ALA A 40 72.40 -61.38 -2.52
C ALA A 40 73.23 -60.27 -3.16
N ALA A 41 74.08 -60.64 -4.11
CA ALA A 41 74.97 -59.73 -4.82
C ALA A 41 74.20 -58.55 -5.41
N THR A 42 74.60 -57.33 -5.05
CA THR A 42 74.23 -56.12 -5.80
C THR A 42 75.02 -56.13 -7.10
N THR A 43 74.43 -56.66 -8.17
CA THR A 43 74.81 -56.28 -9.52
C THR A 43 74.45 -54.81 -9.68
N GLY A 44 75.47 -53.95 -9.68
CA GLY A 44 75.32 -52.52 -9.88
C GLY A 44 74.66 -52.25 -11.23
N TRP A 45 73.48 -51.63 -11.22
CA TRP A 45 73.01 -50.86 -12.36
C TRP A 45 73.49 -49.42 -12.16
N GLU A 46 74.76 -49.16 -12.49
CA GLU A 46 75.22 -47.81 -12.77
C GLU A 46 74.62 -47.39 -14.11
N GLY A 47 73.39 -46.88 -14.07
CA GLY A 47 72.85 -46.10 -15.17
C GLY A 47 73.70 -44.83 -15.24
N SER A 48 74.33 -44.59 -16.39
CA SER A 48 75.09 -43.38 -16.66
C SER A 48 74.31 -42.13 -16.24
N ALA A 49 74.98 -41.02 -15.95
CA ALA A 49 74.33 -39.74 -15.61
C ALA A 49 73.18 -39.38 -16.59
N ALA A 50 73.28 -39.83 -17.85
CA ALA A 50 72.24 -39.74 -18.87
C ALA A 50 70.94 -40.49 -18.53
N ALA A 51 71.00 -41.70 -17.98
CA ALA A 51 69.82 -42.48 -17.61
C ALA A 51 69.05 -41.83 -16.44
N ARG A 52 69.76 -41.27 -15.45
CA ARG A 52 69.14 -40.49 -14.36
C ARG A 52 68.53 -39.18 -14.86
N ALA A 53 69.20 -38.50 -15.80
CA ALA A 53 68.68 -37.29 -16.43
C ALA A 53 67.40 -37.58 -17.23
N ILE A 54 67.36 -38.68 -18.00
CA ILE A 54 66.16 -39.08 -18.76
C ILE A 54 65.00 -39.42 -17.83
N VAL A 55 65.24 -40.18 -16.76
CA VAL A 55 64.20 -40.48 -15.77
C VAL A 55 63.70 -39.21 -15.09
N ALA A 56 64.59 -38.28 -14.73
CA ALA A 56 64.19 -36.99 -14.16
C ALA A 56 63.38 -36.13 -15.14
N LEU A 57 63.72 -36.13 -16.43
CA LEU A 57 63.01 -35.37 -17.46
C LEU A 57 61.63 -35.98 -17.75
N VAL A 58 61.53 -37.31 -17.78
CA VAL A 58 60.26 -38.02 -17.90
C VAL A 58 59.39 -37.80 -16.67
N VAL A 59 59.93 -37.88 -15.46
CA VAL A 59 59.19 -37.62 -14.22
C VAL A 59 58.71 -36.16 -14.16
N THR A 60 59.55 -35.21 -14.58
CA THR A 60 59.18 -33.78 -14.64
C THR A 60 58.11 -33.54 -15.71
N PHE A 61 58.24 -34.15 -16.88
CA PHE A 61 57.24 -34.07 -17.95
C PHE A 61 55.92 -34.70 -17.51
N VAL A 62 55.95 -35.86 -16.85
CA VAL A 62 54.76 -36.51 -16.29
C VAL A 62 54.15 -35.67 -15.17
N LEU A 63 54.95 -35.03 -14.30
CA LEU A 63 54.45 -34.11 -13.27
C LEU A 63 53.84 -32.84 -13.87
N VAL A 64 54.47 -32.24 -14.89
CA VAL A 64 53.95 -31.07 -15.59
C VAL A 64 52.68 -31.44 -16.36
N LEU A 65 52.67 -32.58 -17.04
CA LEU A 65 51.50 -33.12 -17.72
C LEU A 65 50.39 -33.48 -16.73
N LEU A 66 50.72 -34.03 -15.56
CA LEU A 66 49.77 -34.34 -14.51
C LEU A 66 49.19 -33.05 -13.90
N VAL A 67 50.02 -32.04 -13.62
CA VAL A 67 49.58 -30.72 -13.14
C VAL A 67 48.73 -30.02 -14.19
N TYR A 68 49.08 -30.15 -15.48
CA TYR A 68 48.32 -29.65 -16.62
C TYR A 68 46.98 -30.40 -16.84
N LEU A 69 46.98 -31.73 -16.68
CA LEU A 69 45.77 -32.55 -16.72
C LEU A 69 44.89 -32.30 -15.49
N LEU A 70 45.50 -32.08 -14.32
CA LEU A 70 44.81 -31.68 -13.09
C LEU A 70 44.25 -30.25 -13.19
N SER A 71 44.95 -29.32 -13.85
CA SER A 71 44.43 -27.97 -14.10
C SER A 71 43.25 -27.99 -15.07
N LEU A 72 43.34 -28.77 -16.16
CA LEU A 72 42.21 -29.09 -17.05
C LEU A 72 41.04 -29.79 -16.31
N SER A 73 41.34 -30.52 -15.23
CA SER A 73 40.33 -31.25 -14.45
C SER A 73 39.53 -30.36 -13.50
N SER A 74 40.03 -29.17 -13.13
CA SER A 74 39.35 -28.30 -12.17
C SER A 74 37.96 -27.91 -12.71
N ARG A 75 36.91 -28.38 -12.03
CA ARG A 75 35.54 -28.06 -12.42
C ARG A 75 35.30 -26.58 -12.10
N PRO A 76 34.59 -25.84 -12.96
CA PRO A 76 34.17 -24.49 -12.61
C PRO A 76 33.44 -24.47 -11.27
N VAL A 77 33.55 -23.39 -10.50
CA VAL A 77 32.95 -23.26 -9.18
C VAL A 77 31.94 -22.13 -9.18
N ILE A 78 30.78 -22.37 -8.56
CA ILE A 78 29.76 -21.35 -8.33
C ILE A 78 29.74 -21.06 -6.82
N SER A 79 29.87 -19.79 -6.44
CA SER A 79 30.01 -19.33 -5.04
C SER A 79 29.36 -17.97 -4.82
N ASN A 80 29.50 -17.39 -3.62
CA ASN A 80 28.94 -16.07 -3.25
C ASN A 80 27.44 -15.92 -3.55
N LEU A 81 26.67 -16.95 -3.19
CA LEU A 81 25.24 -17.03 -3.44
C LEU A 81 24.49 -16.02 -2.56
N ALA A 82 23.65 -15.21 -3.19
CA ALA A 82 22.64 -14.40 -2.53
C ALA A 82 21.28 -14.65 -3.20
N PRO A 83 20.18 -14.81 -2.44
CA PRO A 83 20.14 -15.07 -1.00
C PRO A 83 20.95 -16.33 -0.63
N ARG A 84 21.37 -16.43 0.63
CA ARG A 84 22.16 -17.58 1.08
C ARG A 84 21.32 -18.87 1.01
N PRO A 85 21.91 -20.04 0.76
CA PRO A 85 21.19 -21.31 0.84
C PRO A 85 20.47 -21.45 2.19
N ASN A 86 19.19 -21.79 2.12
CA ASN A 86 18.27 -21.96 3.26
C ASN A 86 18.09 -20.70 4.13
N SER A 87 18.35 -19.50 3.60
CA SER A 87 18.01 -18.26 4.30
C SER A 87 16.58 -17.81 4.04
N GLU A 88 16.16 -16.76 4.76
CA GLU A 88 14.89 -16.07 4.53
C GLU A 88 15.12 -14.67 3.95
N THR A 89 14.20 -14.24 3.08
CA THR A 89 14.10 -12.87 2.56
C THR A 89 12.65 -12.42 2.55
N PRO A 90 12.31 -11.15 2.76
CA PRO A 90 10.95 -10.67 2.54
C PRO A 90 10.48 -10.98 1.11
N PRO A 91 9.19 -11.30 0.89
CA PRO A 91 8.66 -11.45 -0.46
C PRO A 91 8.68 -10.10 -1.22
N GLY A 92 8.72 -10.20 -2.55
CA GLY A 92 8.83 -9.10 -3.50
C GLY A 92 10.19 -9.04 -4.19
N PRO A 93 10.71 -7.84 -4.51
CA PRO A 93 11.97 -7.71 -5.24
C PRO A 93 13.13 -8.26 -4.43
N VAL A 94 13.70 -9.38 -4.87
CA VAL A 94 14.86 -10.03 -4.27
C VAL A 94 15.96 -10.10 -5.32
N THR A 95 17.10 -9.50 -5.00
CA THR A 95 18.30 -9.60 -5.83
C THR A 95 18.98 -10.94 -5.58
N ILE A 96 18.96 -11.78 -6.62
CA ILE A 96 19.66 -13.05 -6.69
C ILE A 96 21.03 -12.80 -7.32
N LYS A 97 22.08 -13.32 -6.71
CA LYS A 97 23.46 -13.15 -7.16
C LYS A 97 24.24 -14.44 -7.00
N ALA A 98 25.14 -14.72 -7.95
CA ALA A 98 26.15 -15.75 -7.82
C ALA A 98 27.45 -15.31 -8.51
N THR A 99 28.59 -15.80 -8.01
CA THR A 99 29.88 -15.70 -8.68
C THR A 99 30.19 -17.02 -9.37
N VAL A 100 30.48 -16.98 -10.66
CA VAL A 100 30.88 -18.11 -11.48
C VAL A 100 32.38 -17.97 -11.77
N ASN A 101 33.16 -19.00 -11.46
CA ASN A 101 34.60 -19.03 -11.67
C ASN A 101 35.01 -20.29 -12.45
N SER A 102 35.79 -20.13 -13.52
CA SER A 102 36.42 -21.22 -14.26
C SER A 102 37.94 -21.08 -14.20
N ASN A 103 38.67 -22.07 -13.67
CA ASN A 103 40.12 -21.97 -13.51
C ASN A 103 40.93 -22.42 -14.74
N ALA A 104 40.28 -23.11 -15.70
CA ALA A 104 40.98 -23.78 -16.81
C ALA A 104 40.75 -23.14 -18.18
N GLN A 105 39.55 -22.61 -18.41
CA GLN A 105 39.10 -22.08 -19.70
C GLN A 105 38.19 -20.86 -19.47
N PRO A 106 38.18 -19.87 -20.38
CA PRO A 106 37.23 -18.76 -20.33
C PRO A 106 35.78 -19.23 -20.24
N ILE A 107 34.96 -18.46 -19.54
CA ILE A 107 33.51 -18.71 -19.46
C ILE A 107 32.89 -18.32 -20.80
N GLN A 108 32.11 -19.23 -21.41
CA GLN A 108 31.41 -18.98 -22.66
C GLN A 108 29.96 -18.52 -22.42
N ARG A 109 29.26 -19.17 -21.48
CA ARG A 109 27.84 -18.92 -21.24
C ARG A 109 27.44 -19.22 -19.80
N VAL A 110 26.53 -18.40 -19.26
CA VAL A 110 25.82 -18.69 -18.00
C VAL A 110 24.32 -18.68 -18.28
N VAL A 111 23.61 -19.62 -17.66
CA VAL A 111 22.17 -19.79 -17.70
C VAL A 111 21.67 -19.76 -16.26
N MET A 112 20.64 -18.97 -15.98
CA MET A 112 20.00 -18.92 -14.67
C MET A 112 18.54 -19.31 -14.81
N THR A 113 18.03 -20.16 -13.91
CA THR A 113 16.61 -20.41 -13.76
C THR A 113 16.15 -20.12 -12.33
N ILE A 114 14.90 -19.69 -12.20
CA ILE A 114 14.23 -19.45 -10.92
C ILE A 114 12.91 -20.22 -10.98
N ASP A 115 12.71 -21.15 -10.04
CA ASP A 115 11.57 -22.08 -9.99
C ASP A 115 11.34 -22.82 -11.32
N GLY A 116 12.42 -23.12 -12.03
CA GLY A 116 12.39 -23.78 -13.34
C GLY A 116 12.19 -22.85 -14.54
N SER A 117 11.85 -21.58 -14.34
CA SER A 117 11.74 -20.58 -15.42
C SER A 117 13.11 -19.99 -15.78
N LEU A 118 13.45 -19.98 -17.07
CA LEU A 118 14.66 -19.34 -17.59
C LEU A 118 14.59 -17.82 -17.42
N VAL A 119 15.66 -17.21 -16.92
CA VAL A 119 15.79 -15.75 -16.77
C VAL A 119 17.07 -15.24 -17.43
N GLU A 120 17.09 -13.95 -17.77
CA GLU A 120 18.26 -13.26 -18.33
C GLU A 120 18.95 -12.43 -17.24
N PRO A 121 20.00 -12.95 -16.57
CA PRO A 121 20.71 -12.20 -15.53
C PRO A 121 21.62 -11.13 -16.15
N ALA A 122 21.79 -10.03 -15.44
CA ALA A 122 22.89 -9.11 -15.69
C ALA A 122 24.22 -9.81 -15.36
N VAL A 123 25.14 -9.81 -16.32
CA VAL A 123 26.46 -10.44 -16.18
C VAL A 123 27.52 -9.35 -16.10
N ILE A 124 28.19 -9.24 -14.96
CA ILE A 124 29.37 -8.40 -14.78
C ILE A 124 30.60 -9.27 -14.95
N VAL A 125 31.31 -9.09 -16.07
CA VAL A 125 32.56 -9.78 -16.37
C VAL A 125 33.69 -9.06 -15.62
N GLN A 126 34.25 -9.70 -14.59
CA GLN A 126 35.45 -9.16 -13.91
C GLN A 126 36.71 -9.47 -14.71
N ASN A 127 36.76 -10.68 -15.27
CA ASN A 127 37.71 -11.12 -16.29
C ASN A 127 37.11 -12.37 -16.99
N ASP A 128 37.83 -12.92 -17.96
CA ASP A 128 37.38 -14.05 -18.78
C ASP A 128 37.07 -15.33 -17.97
N HIS A 129 37.54 -15.42 -16.73
CA HIS A 129 37.42 -16.57 -15.85
C HIS A 129 36.47 -16.35 -14.68
N VAL A 130 36.05 -15.11 -14.40
CA VAL A 130 35.22 -14.75 -13.23
C VAL A 130 34.08 -13.83 -13.64
N TRP A 131 32.86 -14.36 -13.61
CA TRP A 131 31.64 -13.63 -13.92
C TRP A 131 30.76 -13.51 -12.67
N VAL A 132 30.18 -12.34 -12.46
CA VAL A 132 29.17 -12.11 -11.42
C VAL A 132 27.82 -11.98 -12.10
N VAL A 133 26.93 -12.91 -11.83
CA VAL A 133 25.57 -12.89 -12.36
C VAL A 133 24.60 -12.36 -11.33
N THR A 134 23.73 -11.45 -11.73
CA THR A 134 22.74 -10.80 -10.86
C THR A 134 21.39 -10.72 -11.57
N PHE A 135 20.32 -11.09 -10.88
CA PHE A 135 18.95 -10.95 -11.37
C PHE A 135 18.04 -10.52 -10.23
N THR A 136 17.18 -9.53 -10.45
CA THR A 136 16.17 -9.15 -9.44
C THR A 136 14.84 -9.75 -9.84
N ALA A 137 14.35 -10.70 -9.03
CA ALA A 137 13.06 -11.34 -9.24
C ALA A 137 12.03 -10.79 -8.26
N VAL A 138 10.77 -10.68 -8.68
CA VAL A 138 9.64 -10.43 -7.77
C VAL A 138 9.14 -11.79 -7.27
N LEU A 139 9.52 -12.15 -6.04
CA LEU A 139 9.24 -13.45 -5.46
C LEU A 139 7.99 -13.40 -4.59
N ARG A 140 7.07 -14.34 -4.80
CA ARG A 140 5.90 -14.51 -3.93
C ARG A 140 6.32 -15.10 -2.58
N ARG A 141 5.46 -15.04 -1.57
CA ARG A 141 5.71 -15.78 -0.32
C ARG A 141 5.84 -17.28 -0.63
N GLY A 142 6.90 -17.93 -0.14
CA GLY A 142 7.11 -19.37 -0.32
C GLY A 142 8.57 -19.78 -0.47
N LYS A 143 8.78 -21.07 -0.75
CA LYS A 143 10.11 -21.60 -1.06
C LYS A 143 10.41 -21.37 -2.54
N HIS A 144 11.61 -20.88 -2.83
CA HIS A 144 12.11 -20.66 -4.18
C HIS A 144 13.40 -21.46 -4.41
N GLU A 145 13.58 -21.98 -5.62
CA GLU A 145 14.81 -22.63 -6.07
C GLU A 145 15.45 -21.81 -7.19
N VAL A 146 16.75 -21.52 -7.05
CA VAL A 146 17.56 -20.93 -8.11
C VAL A 146 18.55 -21.97 -8.60
N ARG A 147 18.70 -22.07 -9.92
CA ARG A 147 19.75 -22.84 -10.56
C ARG A 147 20.60 -21.94 -11.44
N VAL A 148 21.92 -22.06 -11.32
CA VAL A 148 22.88 -21.44 -12.22
C VAL A 148 23.67 -22.55 -12.89
N GLU A 149 23.68 -22.55 -14.21
CA GLU A 149 24.47 -23.46 -15.04
C GLU A 149 25.43 -22.64 -15.89
N MET A 150 26.62 -23.17 -16.16
CA MET A 150 27.61 -22.50 -16.98
C MET A 150 28.30 -23.46 -17.94
N ILE A 151 28.82 -22.91 -19.03
CA ILE A 151 29.59 -23.61 -20.06
C ILE A 151 30.87 -22.80 -20.31
N ASP A 152 32.04 -23.45 -20.29
CA ASP A 152 33.31 -22.84 -20.68
C ASP A 152 33.57 -22.99 -22.19
N GLU A 153 34.60 -22.35 -22.73
CA GLU A 153 34.93 -22.44 -24.16
C GLU A 153 35.31 -23.86 -24.63
N ALA A 154 35.72 -24.74 -23.72
CA ALA A 154 35.95 -26.15 -24.02
C ALA A 154 34.66 -27.00 -24.00
N GLY A 155 33.50 -26.37 -23.72
CA GLY A 155 32.20 -27.02 -23.66
C GLY A 155 31.93 -27.76 -22.34
N LYS A 156 32.81 -27.65 -21.34
CA LYS A 156 32.63 -28.27 -20.03
C LYS A 156 31.52 -27.53 -19.29
N ARG A 157 30.57 -28.30 -18.75
CA ARG A 157 29.41 -27.76 -18.03
C ARG A 157 29.54 -27.97 -16.53
N ASN A 158 29.09 -27.00 -15.76
CA ASN A 158 28.80 -27.20 -14.34
C ASN A 158 27.55 -26.41 -13.93
N GLY A 159 26.91 -26.82 -12.84
CA GLY A 159 25.75 -26.13 -12.32
C GLY A 159 25.64 -26.24 -10.80
N HIS A 160 24.93 -25.28 -10.21
CA HIS A 160 24.62 -25.25 -8.79
C HIS A 160 23.17 -24.82 -8.61
N ALA A 161 22.45 -25.54 -7.76
CA ALA A 161 21.10 -25.19 -7.36
C ALA A 161 21.06 -24.97 -5.86
N TRP A 162 20.33 -23.95 -5.42
CA TRP A 162 20.07 -23.70 -4.00
C TRP A 162 18.67 -23.16 -3.82
N SER A 163 18.12 -23.39 -2.63
CA SER A 163 16.82 -22.83 -2.25
C SER A 163 16.95 -21.83 -1.12
N PHE A 164 15.99 -20.91 -1.06
CA PHE A 164 15.74 -20.03 0.07
C PHE A 164 14.24 -19.84 0.21
N THR A 165 13.80 -19.20 1.30
CA THR A 165 12.38 -18.93 1.53
C THR A 165 12.11 -17.44 1.46
N ALA A 166 11.20 -17.03 0.58
CA ALA A 166 10.60 -15.71 0.63
C ALA A 166 9.58 -15.70 1.79
N ALA A 167 10.05 -15.29 2.98
CA ALA A 167 9.28 -15.20 4.21
C ALA A 167 9.70 -13.95 4.99
N GLY A 168 8.77 -13.42 5.78
CA GLY A 168 8.98 -12.21 6.58
C GLY A 168 7.80 -11.25 6.51
N PRO A 169 7.85 -10.14 7.26
CA PRO A 169 6.78 -9.17 7.28
C PRO A 169 6.75 -8.36 5.98
N ARG A 170 5.57 -8.30 5.37
CA ARG A 170 5.18 -7.36 4.33
C ARG A 170 3.83 -6.79 4.77
N LEU A 171 3.61 -5.50 4.54
CA LEU A 171 2.31 -4.92 4.79
C LEU A 171 1.33 -5.52 3.80
N ALA A 172 0.29 -6.17 4.31
CA ALA A 172 -0.82 -6.59 3.47
C ALA A 172 -1.55 -5.35 2.93
N PRO A 173 -2.29 -5.48 1.81
CA PRO A 173 -3.14 -4.41 1.33
C PRO A 173 -4.06 -3.89 2.43
N THR A 174 -4.31 -2.60 2.50
CA THR A 174 -5.41 -2.07 3.33
C THR A 174 -6.64 -1.94 2.46
N VAL A 175 -7.81 -2.33 2.99
CA VAL A 175 -9.10 -2.19 2.32
C VAL A 175 -10.01 -1.39 3.22
N THR A 176 -10.57 -0.30 2.70
CA THR A 176 -11.47 0.58 3.44
C THR A 176 -12.75 0.76 2.65
N PHE A 177 -13.90 0.32 3.18
CA PHE A 177 -15.19 0.54 2.53
C PHE A 177 -15.49 2.05 2.41
N ALA A 178 -15.82 2.50 1.19
CA ALA A 178 -16.31 3.83 0.90
C ALA A 178 -17.85 3.90 0.98
N GLY A 179 -18.52 2.77 0.76
CA GLY A 179 -19.98 2.64 0.92
C GLY A 179 -20.49 1.28 0.44
N PRO A 180 -21.63 0.78 0.96
CA PRO A 180 -22.30 1.26 2.17
C PRO A 180 -21.44 1.15 3.44
N ALA A 181 -21.87 1.80 4.51
CA ALA A 181 -21.24 1.69 5.83
C ALA A 181 -21.79 0.48 6.60
N PRO A 182 -21.04 -0.07 7.57
CA PRO A 182 -21.53 -1.15 8.42
C PRO A 182 -22.84 -0.76 9.12
N GLY A 183 -23.88 -1.58 8.92
CA GLY A 183 -25.20 -1.39 9.53
C GLY A 183 -26.17 -0.51 8.73
N ASP A 184 -25.76 0.04 7.57
CA ASP A 184 -26.69 0.81 6.72
C ASP A 184 -27.90 -0.05 6.29
N SER A 185 -29.09 0.56 6.30
CA SER A 185 -30.26 0.09 5.56
C SER A 185 -30.42 0.92 4.27
N LEU A 186 -30.50 0.24 3.14
CA LEU A 186 -30.59 0.82 1.80
C LEU A 186 -31.94 0.52 1.17
N PRO A 187 -32.50 1.40 0.33
CA PRO A 187 -33.66 1.04 -0.49
C PRO A 187 -33.28 -0.09 -1.47
N ASP A 188 -34.26 -0.88 -1.88
CA ASP A 188 -34.10 -1.87 -2.93
C ASP A 188 -33.70 -1.25 -4.28
N GLY A 189 -33.07 -2.06 -5.14
CA GLY A 189 -32.59 -1.62 -6.44
C GLY A 189 -31.07 -1.52 -6.55
N LEU A 190 -30.58 -0.54 -7.33
CA LEU A 190 -29.17 -0.39 -7.66
C LEU A 190 -28.38 0.12 -6.46
N ILE A 191 -27.39 -0.67 -6.01
CA ILE A 191 -26.54 -0.36 -4.86
C ILE A 191 -25.09 -0.35 -5.31
N ARG A 192 -24.33 0.68 -4.97
CA ARG A 192 -22.88 0.73 -5.20
C ARG A 192 -22.12 0.29 -3.96
N ILE A 193 -21.44 -0.86 -4.04
CA ILE A 193 -20.51 -1.30 -3.01
C ILE A 193 -19.11 -0.90 -3.47
N ALA A 194 -18.46 -0.01 -2.74
CA ALA A 194 -17.17 0.54 -3.10
C ALA A 194 -16.19 0.51 -1.92
N ALA A 195 -14.90 0.37 -2.24
CA ALA A 195 -13.80 0.42 -1.30
C ALA A 195 -12.57 1.06 -1.91
N GLU A 196 -11.78 1.71 -1.07
CA GLU A 196 -10.41 2.10 -1.37
C GLU A 196 -9.48 0.95 -0.98
N VAL A 197 -8.52 0.66 -1.84
CA VAL A 197 -7.49 -0.35 -1.63
C VAL A 197 -6.13 0.33 -1.70
N ILE A 198 -5.30 0.14 -0.68
CA ILE A 198 -3.93 0.69 -0.62
C ILE A 198 -2.94 -0.47 -0.50
N SER A 199 -1.92 -0.54 -1.37
CA SER A 199 -0.95 -1.64 -1.37
C SER A 199 0.43 -1.19 -1.86
N GLU A 200 1.49 -1.75 -1.29
CA GLU A 200 2.87 -1.56 -1.76
C GLU A 200 3.17 -2.30 -3.08
N GLY A 201 2.48 -3.42 -3.31
CA GLY A 201 2.58 -4.21 -4.52
C GLY A 201 1.37 -4.00 -5.43
N ASP A 202 1.54 -4.24 -6.73
CA ASP A 202 0.41 -4.24 -7.65
C ASP A 202 -0.64 -5.27 -7.21
N VAL A 203 -1.91 -4.87 -7.19
CA VAL A 203 -3.02 -5.76 -6.87
C VAL A 203 -3.21 -6.74 -8.04
N VAL A 204 -3.08 -8.03 -7.77
CA VAL A 204 -3.19 -9.11 -8.78
C VAL A 204 -4.51 -9.87 -8.68
N ARG A 205 -5.20 -9.76 -7.54
CA ARG A 205 -6.55 -10.27 -7.36
C ARG A 205 -7.33 -9.34 -6.45
N ALA A 206 -8.54 -9.00 -6.86
CA ALA A 206 -9.50 -8.32 -6.01
C ALA A 206 -10.88 -8.89 -6.29
N GLU A 207 -11.51 -9.43 -5.26
CA GLU A 207 -12.78 -10.14 -5.34
C GLU A 207 -13.76 -9.52 -4.35
N LEU A 208 -14.99 -9.27 -4.80
CA LEU A 208 -16.10 -8.91 -3.93
C LEU A 208 -17.13 -10.04 -3.96
N ARG A 209 -17.47 -10.55 -2.77
CA ARG A 209 -18.55 -11.52 -2.56
C ARG A 209 -19.72 -10.88 -1.82
N LEU A 210 -20.93 -11.20 -2.25
CA LEU A 210 -22.16 -10.93 -1.51
C LEU A 210 -22.76 -12.25 -1.04
N ASN A 211 -22.95 -12.41 0.27
CA ASN A 211 -23.47 -13.66 0.87
C ASN A 211 -22.74 -14.91 0.33
N ASP A 212 -21.40 -14.80 0.25
CA ASP A 212 -20.47 -15.80 -0.27
C ASP A 212 -20.50 -16.06 -1.80
N GLU A 213 -21.35 -15.36 -2.56
CA GLU A 213 -21.35 -15.39 -4.03
C GLU A 213 -20.48 -14.27 -4.62
N THR A 214 -19.53 -14.63 -5.50
CA THR A 214 -18.69 -13.68 -6.21
C THR A 214 -19.50 -12.88 -7.23
N ILE A 215 -19.40 -11.54 -7.18
CA ILE A 215 -20.10 -10.65 -8.13
C ILE A 215 -19.12 -9.89 -9.04
N PRO A 216 -19.57 -9.40 -10.21
CA PRO A 216 -18.75 -8.56 -11.08
C PRO A 216 -18.18 -7.36 -10.32
N THR A 217 -16.85 -7.26 -10.33
CA THR A 217 -16.11 -6.27 -9.55
C THR A 217 -15.16 -5.51 -10.48
N PHE A 218 -15.13 -4.19 -10.34
CA PHE A 218 -14.23 -3.30 -11.06
C PHE A 218 -13.13 -2.83 -10.12
N LEU A 219 -11.89 -2.84 -10.61
CA LEU A 219 -10.74 -2.31 -9.91
C LEU A 219 -10.03 -1.30 -10.81
N THR A 220 -9.88 -0.06 -10.34
CA THR A 220 -9.29 1.03 -11.10
C THR A 220 -8.13 1.64 -10.29
N PRO A 221 -6.89 1.65 -10.80
CA PRO A 221 -5.77 2.32 -10.13
C PRO A 221 -5.97 3.84 -10.13
N ASP A 222 -5.61 4.49 -9.03
CA ASP A 222 -5.47 5.95 -8.98
C ASP A 222 -4.15 6.35 -9.68
N PRO A 223 -4.21 7.03 -10.84
CA PRO A 223 -3.03 7.40 -11.61
C PRO A 223 -2.10 8.38 -10.87
N GLU A 224 -2.62 9.20 -9.95
CA GLU A 224 -1.80 10.16 -9.20
C GLU A 224 -0.99 9.48 -8.10
N SER A 225 -1.56 8.44 -7.48
CA SER A 225 -0.88 7.65 -6.44
C SER A 225 0.41 7.02 -6.96
N ALA A 226 0.45 6.59 -8.22
CA ALA A 226 1.63 6.00 -8.85
C ALA A 226 2.75 7.01 -9.12
N THR A 227 2.42 8.29 -9.25
CA THR A 227 3.37 9.37 -9.55
C THR A 227 4.03 9.90 -8.29
N ARG A 228 3.29 10.03 -7.18
CA ARG A 228 3.83 10.37 -5.86
C ARG A 228 4.73 9.26 -5.28
N ALA A 229 4.59 8.06 -5.83
CA ALA A 229 5.24 6.84 -5.37
C ALA A 229 6.71 6.64 -5.80
N GLN A 230 7.46 7.71 -6.13
CA GLN A 230 8.84 7.58 -6.62
C GLN A 230 9.81 7.03 -5.53
N GLY A 231 9.93 5.70 -5.45
CA GLY A 231 10.81 4.96 -4.53
C GLY A 231 10.33 3.51 -4.33
N ALA A 232 11.22 2.60 -3.92
CA ALA A 232 10.96 1.15 -3.88
C ALA A 232 9.92 0.64 -2.86
N ARG A 233 9.15 1.54 -2.20
CA ARG A 233 8.20 1.23 -1.12
C ARG A 233 6.94 2.10 -1.08
N ALA A 234 6.65 2.83 -2.15
CA ALA A 234 5.49 3.69 -2.10
C ALA A 234 4.20 2.90 -2.35
N ALA A 235 3.25 3.06 -1.44
CA ALA A 235 1.92 2.48 -1.59
C ALA A 235 1.19 3.18 -2.76
N LYS A 236 0.47 2.38 -3.53
CA LYS A 236 -0.44 2.83 -4.58
C LYS A 236 -1.88 2.68 -4.09
N THR A 237 -2.78 3.42 -4.70
CA THR A 237 -4.21 3.40 -4.36
C THR A 237 -5.01 2.86 -5.53
N TRP A 238 -6.06 2.09 -5.24
CA TRP A 238 -7.05 1.62 -6.20
C TRP A 238 -8.45 1.86 -5.65
N THR A 239 -9.39 2.15 -6.55
CA THR A 239 -10.82 2.11 -6.26
C THR A 239 -11.37 0.76 -6.70
N LEU A 240 -11.98 0.02 -5.78
CA LEU A 240 -12.74 -1.19 -6.06
C LEU A 240 -14.23 -0.87 -5.95
N PHE A 241 -15.04 -1.32 -6.91
CA PHE A 241 -16.50 -1.20 -6.77
C PHE A 241 -17.29 -2.27 -7.54
N ALA A 242 -18.53 -2.49 -7.10
CA ALA A 242 -19.55 -3.29 -7.77
C ALA A 242 -20.91 -2.59 -7.65
N GLU A 243 -21.77 -2.74 -8.64
CA GLU A 243 -23.10 -2.10 -8.70
C GLU A 243 -24.23 -3.12 -8.93
N PRO A 244 -24.47 -4.05 -7.99
CA PRO A 244 -25.56 -5.02 -8.10
C PRO A 244 -26.94 -4.36 -7.92
N THR A 245 -27.96 -5.00 -8.47
CA THR A 245 -29.36 -4.73 -8.13
C THR A 245 -29.78 -5.73 -7.06
N LEU A 246 -30.17 -5.26 -5.87
CA LEU A 246 -30.48 -6.10 -4.72
C LEU A 246 -31.94 -5.96 -4.29
N ALA A 247 -32.54 -7.07 -3.85
CA ALA A 247 -33.87 -7.13 -3.27
C ALA A 247 -33.79 -6.93 -1.74
N PRO A 248 -34.93 -6.68 -1.05
CA PRO A 248 -34.94 -6.60 0.41
C PRO A 248 -34.34 -7.83 1.09
N GLY A 249 -33.49 -7.61 2.10
CA GLY A 249 -32.78 -8.68 2.80
C GLY A 249 -31.53 -8.22 3.54
N SER A 250 -30.86 -9.15 4.23
CA SER A 250 -29.56 -8.90 4.86
C SER A 250 -28.43 -9.38 3.97
N TYR A 251 -27.39 -8.54 3.84
CA TYR A 251 -26.25 -8.79 2.97
C TYR A 251 -24.94 -8.70 3.75
N THR A 252 -24.03 -9.62 3.45
CA THR A 252 -22.62 -9.57 3.88
C THR A 252 -21.76 -9.36 2.65
N ALA A 253 -21.16 -8.18 2.53
CA ALA A 253 -20.12 -7.88 1.56
C ALA A 253 -18.76 -8.29 2.11
N ARG A 254 -18.02 -9.07 1.35
CA ARG A 254 -16.66 -9.54 1.67
C ARG A 254 -15.74 -9.17 0.53
N ILE A 255 -14.75 -8.34 0.79
CA ILE A 255 -13.71 -7.96 -0.17
C ILE A 255 -12.44 -8.73 0.17
N ILE A 256 -11.87 -9.42 -0.82
CA ILE A 256 -10.60 -10.14 -0.70
C ILE A 256 -9.63 -9.56 -1.72
N VAL A 257 -8.51 -9.05 -1.24
CA VAL A 257 -7.45 -8.45 -2.08
C VAL A 257 -6.15 -9.22 -1.88
N GLU A 258 -5.44 -9.48 -2.98
CA GLU A 258 -4.09 -10.03 -3.00
C GLU A 258 -3.16 -9.16 -3.84
N ASP A 259 -1.98 -8.85 -3.31
CA ASP A 259 -0.92 -8.17 -4.05
C ASP A 259 0.00 -9.15 -4.83
N VAL A 260 0.85 -8.61 -5.68
CA VAL A 260 1.82 -9.38 -6.48
C VAL A 260 2.80 -10.19 -5.63
N TYR A 261 2.97 -9.83 -4.36
CA TYR A 261 3.85 -10.49 -3.40
C TYR A 261 3.17 -11.66 -2.66
N GLY A 262 1.86 -11.83 -2.85
CA GLY A 262 1.04 -12.86 -2.22
C GLY A 262 0.52 -12.48 -0.83
N SER A 263 0.59 -11.19 -0.45
CA SER A 263 -0.04 -10.69 0.78
C SER A 263 -1.53 -10.52 0.54
N THR A 264 -2.36 -11.01 1.46
CA THR A 264 -3.81 -11.00 1.33
C THR A 264 -4.47 -10.21 2.46
N THR A 265 -5.54 -9.49 2.12
CA THR A 265 -6.44 -8.85 3.08
C THR A 265 -7.86 -9.23 2.78
N GLU A 266 -8.63 -9.41 3.84
CA GLU A 266 -10.04 -9.72 3.78
C GLU A 266 -10.78 -8.75 4.70
N GLU A 267 -11.74 -8.03 4.13
CA GLU A 267 -12.55 -7.03 4.83
C GLU A 267 -14.03 -7.35 4.64
N VAL A 268 -14.82 -7.23 5.72
CA VAL A 268 -16.22 -7.66 5.75
C VAL A 268 -17.10 -6.55 6.28
N MET A 269 -18.19 -6.27 5.57
CA MET A 269 -19.20 -5.30 5.98
C MET A 269 -20.60 -5.87 5.79
N LYS A 270 -21.48 -5.61 6.75
CA LYS A 270 -22.89 -6.04 6.73
C LYS A 270 -23.78 -4.83 6.54
N PHE A 271 -24.80 -4.99 5.72
CA PHE A 271 -25.84 -3.99 5.48
C PHE A 271 -27.18 -4.69 5.22
N ALA A 272 -28.26 -3.92 5.24
CA ALA A 272 -29.59 -4.40 4.91
C ALA A 272 -30.14 -3.64 3.70
N VAL A 273 -31.04 -4.30 2.98
CA VAL A 273 -31.88 -3.69 1.96
C VAL A 273 -33.32 -3.77 2.44
N VAL A 274 -34.03 -2.66 2.39
CA VAL A 274 -35.41 -2.49 2.84
C VAL A 274 -36.32 -2.15 1.67
N ASP A 275 -37.58 -2.54 1.78
CA ASP A 275 -38.60 -2.33 0.74
C ASP A 275 -39.15 -0.89 0.76
N ASP A 276 -39.28 -0.30 1.96
CA ASP A 276 -39.70 1.10 2.10
C ASP A 276 -38.49 2.04 2.14
N PRO A 277 -38.30 2.93 1.14
CA PRO A 277 -37.20 3.90 1.13
C PRO A 277 -37.22 4.87 2.33
N ALA A 278 -38.36 5.07 2.98
CA ALA A 278 -38.45 5.88 4.19
C ALA A 278 -37.76 5.22 5.40
N GLU A 279 -37.66 3.88 5.42
CA GLU A 279 -36.94 3.11 6.45
C GLU A 279 -35.42 3.02 6.19
N ALA A 280 -34.98 3.42 5.00
CA ALA A 280 -33.57 3.41 4.64
C ALA A 280 -32.78 4.49 5.41
N SER A 281 -31.70 4.07 6.09
CA SER A 281 -30.77 4.95 6.78
C SER A 281 -29.80 5.63 5.83
N ALA A 282 -29.63 5.10 4.62
CA ALA A 282 -28.73 5.62 3.63
C ALA A 282 -29.33 5.53 2.22
N ARG A 283 -28.96 6.49 1.37
CA ARG A 283 -29.38 6.58 -0.04
C ARG A 283 -28.17 6.77 -0.94
N PHE A 284 -28.06 5.95 -1.97
CA PHE A 284 -27.05 6.10 -3.02
C PHE A 284 -27.51 7.14 -4.07
N VAL A 285 -26.59 8.02 -4.49
CA VAL A 285 -26.79 9.01 -5.55
C VAL A 285 -25.84 8.68 -6.71
N ALA A 286 -26.38 8.05 -7.75
CA ALA A 286 -25.60 7.48 -8.85
C ALA A 286 -24.81 8.54 -9.64
N GLU A 287 -25.37 9.73 -9.81
CA GLU A 287 -24.76 10.82 -10.58
C GLU A 287 -23.45 11.33 -9.96
N THR A 288 -23.30 11.20 -8.64
CA THR A 288 -22.12 11.67 -7.91
C THR A 288 -21.32 10.53 -7.27
N GLY A 289 -21.87 9.31 -7.29
CA GLY A 289 -21.29 8.14 -6.65
C GLY A 289 -21.29 8.21 -5.12
N GLN A 290 -22.05 9.13 -4.51
CA GLN A 290 -22.04 9.38 -3.07
C GLN A 290 -23.24 8.73 -2.36
N TYR A 291 -23.03 8.42 -1.08
CA TYR A 291 -24.12 8.08 -0.17
C TYR A 291 -24.51 9.30 0.68
N MET A 292 -25.80 9.45 0.94
CA MET A 292 -26.33 10.31 1.99
C MET A 292 -26.86 9.41 3.11
N ARG A 293 -26.32 9.53 4.31
CA ARG A 293 -26.77 8.78 5.49
C ARG A 293 -27.48 9.69 6.47
N ASN A 294 -28.24 9.09 7.38
CA ASN A 294 -28.77 9.82 8.51
C ASN A 294 -27.63 10.32 9.41
N PRO A 295 -27.72 11.57 9.93
CA PRO A 295 -28.89 12.45 9.89
C PRO A 295 -29.00 13.37 8.65
N PHE A 296 -27.99 13.43 7.78
CA PHE A 296 -27.99 14.33 6.61
C PHE A 296 -29.05 13.99 5.57
N LYS A 297 -29.27 12.70 5.29
CA LYS A 297 -30.38 12.23 4.43
C LYS A 297 -31.72 12.80 4.91
N ALA A 298 -32.05 12.60 6.18
CA ALA A 298 -33.31 13.08 6.75
C ALA A 298 -33.44 14.61 6.67
N PHE A 299 -32.36 15.36 6.97
CA PHE A 299 -32.37 16.81 6.84
C PHE A 299 -32.57 17.27 5.38
N TRP A 300 -31.92 16.60 4.44
CA TRP A 300 -32.05 16.87 3.01
C TRP A 300 -33.48 16.61 2.52
N GLU A 301 -34.08 15.50 2.91
CA GLU A 301 -35.46 15.13 2.52
C GLU A 301 -36.50 16.09 3.11
N ALA A 302 -36.31 16.55 4.35
CA ALA A 302 -37.23 17.44 5.05
C ALA A 302 -37.30 18.87 4.46
N HIS A 303 -36.31 19.29 3.66
CA HIS A 303 -36.17 20.68 3.21
C HIS A 303 -36.09 20.81 1.69
N ASP A 304 -36.74 19.91 0.94
CA ASP A 304 -36.69 19.89 -0.53
C ASP A 304 -35.22 19.92 -1.04
N GLY A 305 -34.39 19.04 -0.47
CA GLY A 305 -32.94 19.13 -0.59
C GLY A 305 -32.43 19.09 -2.02
N ALA A 306 -33.15 18.49 -2.97
CA ALA A 306 -32.75 18.53 -4.39
C ALA A 306 -32.72 19.96 -4.92
N THR A 307 -33.78 20.72 -4.65
CA THR A 307 -33.94 22.13 -5.05
C THR A 307 -33.05 23.04 -4.23
N ILE A 308 -32.94 22.82 -2.92
CA ILE A 308 -32.24 23.73 -2.02
C ILE A 308 -30.73 23.43 -1.97
N PHE A 309 -30.33 22.21 -1.64
CA PHE A 309 -28.93 21.84 -1.40
C PHE A 309 -28.23 21.20 -2.61
N GLY A 310 -29.00 20.46 -3.41
CA GLY A 310 -28.53 19.73 -4.58
C GLY A 310 -28.00 18.36 -4.23
N ARG A 311 -27.21 17.79 -5.12
CA ARG A 311 -26.64 16.47 -4.91
C ARG A 311 -25.42 16.52 -3.98
N PRO A 312 -25.17 15.45 -3.20
CA PRO A 312 -23.93 15.30 -2.45
C PRO A 312 -22.73 15.20 -3.38
N LEU A 313 -21.65 15.93 -3.09
CA LEU A 313 -20.41 15.99 -3.87
C LEU A 313 -19.21 15.34 -3.17
N SER A 314 -19.33 15.10 -1.86
CA SER A 314 -18.30 14.43 -1.05
C SER A 314 -18.89 13.22 -0.33
N PRO A 315 -18.04 12.28 0.12
CA PRO A 315 -18.44 11.38 1.19
C PRO A 315 -18.73 12.19 2.46
N GLU A 316 -19.35 11.55 3.44
CA GLU A 316 -19.36 12.04 4.82
C GLU A 316 -17.98 11.82 5.42
N PHE A 317 -17.42 12.85 6.06
CA PHE A 317 -16.13 12.76 6.73
C PHE A 317 -16.08 13.70 7.93
N VAL A 318 -15.17 13.42 8.86
CA VAL A 318 -14.90 14.30 10.00
C VAL A 318 -13.90 15.37 9.56
N ASP A 319 -14.27 16.65 9.67
CA ASP A 319 -13.40 17.76 9.30
C ASP A 319 -12.40 18.14 10.42
N ASP A 320 -11.62 19.19 10.18
CA ASP A 320 -10.57 19.66 11.08
C ASP A 320 -11.12 20.21 12.43
N ARG A 321 -12.43 20.46 12.52
CA ARG A 321 -13.13 20.85 13.76
C ARG A 321 -13.61 19.63 14.55
N GLY A 322 -13.48 18.42 13.99
CA GLY A 322 -13.93 17.18 14.62
C GLY A 322 -15.44 16.93 14.46
N ILE A 323 -16.10 17.60 13.52
CA ILE A 323 -17.52 17.38 13.23
C ILE A 323 -17.69 16.65 11.90
N THR A 324 -18.73 15.82 11.82
CA THR A 324 -19.10 15.17 10.56
C THR A 324 -19.66 16.22 9.60
N VAL A 325 -19.17 16.23 8.36
CA VAL A 325 -19.63 17.13 7.31
C VAL A 325 -19.84 16.39 6.01
N GLN A 326 -20.72 16.94 5.17
CA GLN A 326 -20.85 16.54 3.78
C GLN A 326 -21.14 17.76 2.90
N TYR A 327 -20.42 17.85 1.78
CA TYR A 327 -20.63 18.90 0.79
C TYR A 327 -21.69 18.46 -0.23
N TYR A 328 -22.55 19.41 -0.57
CA TYR A 328 -23.57 19.33 -1.61
C TYR A 328 -23.30 20.41 -2.66
N GLU A 329 -24.01 20.42 -3.79
CA GLU A 329 -23.81 21.43 -4.83
C GLU A 329 -23.91 22.87 -4.29
N ARG A 330 -24.90 23.14 -3.45
CA ARG A 330 -25.25 24.49 -2.96
C ARG A 330 -25.03 24.70 -1.47
N ALA A 331 -24.68 23.66 -0.72
CA ALA A 331 -24.61 23.70 0.73
C ALA A 331 -23.51 22.80 1.30
N ARG A 332 -23.21 23.00 2.59
CA ARG A 332 -22.44 22.05 3.41
C ARG A 332 -23.29 21.72 4.63
N LEU A 333 -23.67 20.45 4.77
CA LEU A 333 -24.34 19.97 5.99
C LEU A 333 -23.27 19.59 7.01
N GLU A 334 -23.50 19.99 8.26
CA GLU A 334 -22.60 19.77 9.39
C GLU A 334 -23.40 19.16 10.54
N GLN A 335 -22.86 18.12 11.17
CA GLN A 335 -23.44 17.54 12.35
C GLN A 335 -22.75 18.11 13.58
N ALA A 336 -23.45 18.93 14.35
CA ALA A 336 -22.94 19.47 15.61
C ALA A 336 -22.67 18.35 16.64
N PRO A 337 -21.84 18.60 17.68
CA PRO A 337 -21.52 17.58 18.69
C PRO A 337 -22.72 17.00 19.44
N ASP A 338 -23.84 17.73 19.48
CA ASP A 338 -25.11 17.27 20.07
C ASP A 338 -25.96 16.41 19.10
N GLY A 339 -25.47 16.18 17.88
CA GLY A 339 -26.11 15.40 16.83
C GLY A 339 -27.00 16.23 15.89
N THR A 340 -27.20 17.52 16.16
CA THR A 340 -28.05 18.39 15.34
C THR A 340 -27.41 18.65 13.97
N VAL A 341 -28.21 18.55 12.90
CA VAL A 341 -27.76 18.95 11.56
C VAL A 341 -27.96 20.45 11.37
N ILE A 342 -26.88 21.15 11.03
CA ILE A 342 -26.87 22.56 10.67
C ILE A 342 -26.25 22.75 9.29
N LEU A 343 -26.52 23.90 8.70
CA LEU A 343 -25.88 24.35 7.46
C LEU A 343 -24.64 25.18 7.78
N GLY A 344 -23.53 24.85 7.14
CA GLY A 344 -22.29 25.60 7.19
C GLY A 344 -22.48 27.03 6.65
N LEU A 345 -21.64 27.95 7.14
CA LEU A 345 -21.74 29.39 6.85
C LEU A 345 -21.11 29.74 5.49
N LEU A 346 -21.47 28.99 4.44
CA LEU A 346 -20.82 29.09 3.13
C LEU A 346 -20.97 30.48 2.50
N GLY A 347 -22.06 31.20 2.80
CA GLY A 347 -22.24 32.56 2.31
C GLY A 347 -21.29 33.54 2.99
N ARG A 348 -21.06 33.42 4.30
CA ARG A 348 -20.02 34.17 5.01
C ARG A 348 -18.61 33.80 4.53
N GLU A 349 -18.34 32.51 4.29
CA GLU A 349 -17.04 32.05 3.77
C GLU A 349 -16.75 32.54 2.35
N ALA A 350 -17.79 32.72 1.52
CA ALA A 350 -17.66 33.17 0.14
C ALA A 350 -17.63 34.70 -0.01
N LEU A 351 -18.09 35.45 1.00
CA LEU A 351 -18.15 36.91 0.95
C LEU A 351 -16.72 37.49 0.96
N PRO A 352 -16.29 38.27 -0.05
CA PRO A 352 -14.91 38.73 -0.14
C PRO A 352 -14.50 39.72 0.95
N ALA A 353 -15.43 40.53 1.43
CA ALA A 353 -15.23 41.52 2.48
C ALA A 353 -16.56 41.78 3.19
N ASP A 354 -16.49 42.04 4.50
CA ASP A 354 -17.65 42.41 5.29
C ASP A 354 -18.30 43.69 4.72
N THR A 355 -19.63 43.77 4.82
CA THR A 355 -20.38 44.95 4.39
C THR A 355 -20.90 45.69 5.61
N GLU A 356 -20.92 47.03 5.51
CA GLU A 356 -21.37 47.87 6.61
C GLU A 356 -22.90 47.75 6.82
N PRO A 357 -23.37 47.71 8.07
CA PRO A 357 -24.78 47.80 8.41
C PRO A 357 -25.45 49.02 7.79
N VAL A 358 -26.72 48.89 7.44
CA VAL A 358 -27.56 50.01 6.98
C VAL A 358 -28.50 50.49 8.08
N GLU A 359 -28.93 51.75 7.98
CA GLU A 359 -30.00 52.26 8.83
C GLU A 359 -31.32 51.54 8.54
N ALA A 360 -32.11 51.29 9.59
CA ALA A 360 -33.40 50.64 9.45
C ALA A 360 -34.32 51.48 8.54
N PRO A 361 -34.72 50.97 7.35
CA PRO A 361 -35.51 51.74 6.41
C PRO A 361 -36.94 51.89 6.93
N ASN A 362 -37.51 53.10 6.78
CA ASN A 362 -38.94 53.33 7.02
C ASN A 362 -39.79 52.88 5.81
N ASN A 363 -39.69 51.61 5.44
CA ASN A 363 -40.43 51.03 4.32
C ASN A 363 -40.93 49.61 4.67
N PRO A 364 -42.26 49.38 4.75
CA PRO A 364 -42.81 48.07 5.11
C PRO A 364 -42.54 46.95 4.07
N ALA A 365 -42.18 47.30 2.83
CA ALA A 365 -41.80 46.33 1.81
C ALA A 365 -40.40 45.73 2.06
N VAL A 366 -39.59 46.37 2.89
CA VAL A 366 -38.21 45.98 3.20
C VAL A 366 -38.16 45.42 4.61
N ARG A 367 -37.63 44.21 4.74
CA ARG A 367 -37.42 43.57 6.05
C ARG A 367 -36.03 43.93 6.54
N TYR A 368 -35.93 44.59 7.68
CA TYR A 368 -34.67 44.87 8.36
C TYR A 368 -34.36 43.81 9.40
N PHE A 369 -33.11 43.35 9.45
CA PHE A 369 -32.62 42.39 10.43
C PHE A 369 -31.63 43.07 11.39
N PRO A 370 -32.05 43.45 12.61
CA PRO A 370 -31.16 44.12 13.56
C PRO A 370 -29.98 43.24 14.01
N GLU A 371 -30.06 41.92 13.85
CA GLU A 371 -28.99 40.97 14.19
C GLU A 371 -27.74 41.16 13.34
N THR A 372 -27.91 41.57 12.08
CA THR A 372 -26.80 41.79 11.14
C THR A 372 -26.75 43.22 10.61
N GLY A 373 -27.81 43.99 10.81
CA GLY A 373 -27.94 45.35 10.30
C GLY A 373 -28.22 45.43 8.80
N HIS A 374 -28.67 44.34 8.17
CA HIS A 374 -28.94 44.27 6.73
C HIS A 374 -30.43 44.13 6.41
N THR A 375 -30.78 44.44 5.17
CA THR A 375 -32.15 44.36 4.69
C THR A 375 -32.39 43.26 3.68
N LEU A 376 -33.65 42.86 3.53
CA LEU A 376 -34.10 41.89 2.55
C LEU A 376 -35.41 42.37 1.92
N ALA A 377 -35.45 42.42 0.58
CA ALA A 377 -36.60 42.92 -0.17
C ALA A 377 -36.82 42.13 -1.47
N GLY A 378 -37.90 42.47 -2.18
CA GLY A 378 -38.18 42.00 -3.53
C GLY A 378 -38.16 40.48 -3.70
N LYS A 379 -37.67 40.03 -4.86
CA LYS A 379 -37.64 38.60 -5.24
C LYS A 379 -36.77 37.75 -4.30
N PHE A 380 -35.69 38.30 -3.73
CA PHE A 380 -34.89 37.56 -2.76
C PHE A 380 -35.62 37.35 -1.44
N ARG A 381 -36.37 38.35 -0.97
CA ARG A 381 -37.26 38.18 0.19
C ARG A 381 -38.30 37.09 -0.05
N GLU A 382 -39.00 37.17 -1.17
CA GLU A 382 -40.02 36.18 -1.55
C GLU A 382 -39.45 34.77 -1.58
N PHE A 383 -38.30 34.59 -2.26
CA PHE A 383 -37.62 33.30 -2.33
C PHE A 383 -37.17 32.80 -0.95
N TRP A 384 -36.55 33.66 -0.15
CA TRP A 384 -36.07 33.33 1.19
C TRP A 384 -37.21 32.93 2.12
N GLU A 385 -38.34 33.66 2.10
CA GLU A 385 -39.51 33.36 2.94
C GLU A 385 -40.19 32.05 2.54
N GLN A 386 -40.20 31.72 1.24
CA GLN A 386 -40.81 30.50 0.71
C GLN A 386 -39.96 29.24 0.96
N HIS A 387 -38.63 29.36 1.02
CA HIS A 387 -37.72 28.22 1.04
C HIS A 387 -37.00 28.04 2.39
N GLY A 388 -37.68 28.40 3.49
CA GLY A 388 -37.26 28.06 4.85
C GLY A 388 -36.50 29.15 5.61
N GLY A 389 -36.27 30.32 5.03
CA GLY A 389 -35.79 31.51 5.72
C GLY A 389 -34.51 31.32 6.55
N ILE A 390 -34.54 31.74 7.82
CA ILE A 390 -33.38 31.73 8.73
C ILE A 390 -32.77 30.32 8.86
N PRO A 391 -33.54 29.24 9.13
CA PRO A 391 -33.00 27.88 9.20
C PRO A 391 -32.14 27.44 8.00
N ILE A 392 -32.48 27.89 6.80
CA ILE A 392 -31.83 27.47 5.55
C ILE A 392 -30.75 28.45 5.10
N PHE A 393 -31.10 29.72 4.96
CA PHE A 393 -30.21 30.72 4.38
C PHE A 393 -29.47 31.52 5.46
N GLY A 394 -30.02 31.60 6.67
CA GLY A 394 -29.57 32.52 7.71
C GLY A 394 -29.99 33.96 7.45
N PHE A 395 -29.40 34.86 8.23
CA PHE A 395 -29.61 36.30 8.07
C PHE A 395 -28.93 36.83 6.80
N PRO A 396 -29.48 37.88 6.15
CA PRO A 396 -28.73 38.62 5.14
C PRO A 396 -27.48 39.24 5.78
N ILE A 397 -26.36 39.18 5.08
CA ILE A 397 -25.07 39.76 5.50
C ILE A 397 -24.56 40.82 4.52
N THR A 398 -25.38 41.14 3.52
CA THR A 398 -25.20 42.21 2.55
C THR A 398 -26.55 42.76 2.15
N GLU A 399 -26.56 43.94 1.54
CA GLU A 399 -27.67 44.37 0.71
C GLU A 399 -27.66 43.65 -0.66
N GLU A 400 -28.68 43.90 -1.46
CA GLU A 400 -28.68 43.57 -2.88
C GLU A 400 -27.59 44.35 -3.64
N MET A 401 -26.73 43.64 -4.38
CA MET A 401 -25.66 44.25 -5.15
C MET A 401 -25.45 43.58 -6.51
N ASP A 402 -24.78 44.26 -7.43
CA ASP A 402 -24.48 43.74 -8.76
C ASP A 402 -23.04 43.22 -8.81
N GLU A 403 -22.88 41.91 -9.02
CA GLU A 403 -21.59 41.24 -9.22
C GLU A 403 -21.51 40.68 -10.63
N ALA A 404 -20.57 41.16 -11.43
CA ALA A 404 -20.36 40.71 -12.82
C ALA A 404 -21.64 40.72 -13.69
N GLY A 405 -22.50 41.73 -13.50
CA GLY A 405 -23.75 41.87 -14.23
C GLY A 405 -24.90 40.99 -13.70
N VAL A 406 -24.74 40.41 -12.51
CA VAL A 406 -25.75 39.58 -11.85
C VAL A 406 -26.12 40.23 -10.53
N ARG A 407 -27.41 40.49 -10.35
CA ARG A 407 -27.95 40.95 -9.07
C ARG A 407 -27.89 39.81 -8.07
N VAL A 408 -27.23 40.01 -6.94
CA VAL A 408 -26.97 39.00 -5.91
C VAL A 408 -27.19 39.55 -4.51
N GLN A 409 -27.35 38.64 -3.55
CA GLN A 409 -27.32 38.97 -2.13
C GLN A 409 -26.72 37.78 -1.35
N TYR A 410 -25.87 38.08 -0.38
CA TYR A 410 -25.28 37.08 0.50
C TYR A 410 -26.07 36.99 1.80
N PHE A 411 -26.21 35.76 2.25
CA PHE A 411 -26.77 35.37 3.53
C PHE A 411 -25.69 34.59 4.28
N GLU A 412 -25.88 34.33 5.56
CA GLU A 412 -24.89 33.59 6.36
C GLU A 412 -24.50 32.24 5.72
N ARG A 413 -25.46 31.51 5.17
CA ARG A 413 -25.28 30.11 4.69
C ARG A 413 -25.31 29.97 3.17
N ALA A 414 -25.71 31.01 2.44
CA ALA A 414 -25.92 30.93 1.00
C ALA A 414 -25.71 32.28 0.30
N ARG A 415 -25.60 32.23 -1.02
CA ARG A 415 -25.64 33.41 -1.89
C ARG A 415 -26.76 33.21 -2.91
N LEU A 416 -27.72 34.12 -2.94
CA LEU A 416 -28.79 34.11 -3.93
C LEU A 416 -28.41 35.00 -5.11
N GLU A 417 -28.80 34.57 -6.30
CA GLU A 417 -28.59 35.31 -7.54
C GLU A 417 -29.88 35.40 -8.35
N LEU A 418 -30.13 36.56 -8.95
CA LEU A 418 -31.26 36.78 -9.83
C LEU A 418 -30.81 36.58 -11.27
N ARG A 419 -31.38 35.56 -11.92
CA ARG A 419 -31.01 35.13 -13.28
C ARG A 419 -32.22 35.16 -14.20
N PRO A 420 -32.03 35.31 -15.52
CA PRO A 420 -33.10 35.03 -16.47
C PRO A 420 -33.61 33.59 -16.29
N ASN A 421 -34.92 33.42 -16.35
CA ASN A 421 -35.55 32.10 -16.37
C ASN A 421 -35.16 31.32 -17.64
N SER A 422 -35.34 29.99 -17.61
CA SER A 422 -34.95 29.10 -18.71
C SER A 422 -35.62 29.40 -20.05
N ASP A 423 -36.80 30.01 -20.04
CA ASP A 423 -37.58 30.42 -21.21
C ASP A 423 -37.36 31.90 -21.61
N GLY A 424 -36.55 32.65 -20.85
CA GLY A 424 -36.16 34.04 -21.15
C GLY A 424 -37.26 35.10 -20.96
N THR A 425 -38.41 34.72 -20.41
CA THR A 425 -39.59 35.58 -20.23
C THR A 425 -39.59 36.38 -18.91
N GLY A 426 -38.63 36.14 -18.02
CA GLY A 426 -38.61 36.73 -16.68
C GLY A 426 -37.32 36.46 -15.91
N MET A 427 -37.35 36.80 -14.61
CA MET A 427 -36.22 36.60 -13.71
C MET A 427 -36.61 35.65 -12.57
N GLU A 428 -35.74 34.68 -12.30
CA GLU A 428 -35.82 33.69 -11.24
C GLU A 428 -34.66 33.83 -10.26
N VAL A 429 -34.89 33.46 -9.01
CA VAL A 429 -33.83 33.39 -7.99
C VAL A 429 -33.21 32.00 -8.03
N LYS A 430 -31.88 31.93 -8.06
CA LYS A 430 -31.10 30.69 -7.92
C LYS A 430 -30.19 30.77 -6.71
N ILE A 431 -29.93 29.61 -6.13
CA ILE A 431 -28.92 29.46 -5.08
C ILE A 431 -27.59 29.20 -5.78
N THR A 432 -26.59 30.02 -5.47
CA THR A 432 -25.22 29.86 -5.99
C THR A 432 -24.66 28.52 -5.51
N PRO A 433 -23.97 27.72 -6.36
CA PRO A 433 -23.40 26.43 -5.96
C PRO A 433 -22.13 26.60 -5.11
N LEU A 434 -22.26 27.23 -3.93
CA LEU A 434 -21.14 27.51 -3.03
C LEU A 434 -20.53 26.23 -2.47
N GLY A 435 -21.34 25.19 -2.21
CA GLY A 435 -20.82 23.91 -1.74
C GLY A 435 -19.88 23.26 -2.76
N GLU A 436 -20.20 23.33 -4.04
CA GLU A 436 -19.31 22.89 -5.11
C GLU A 436 -18.01 23.72 -5.17
N GLN A 437 -18.11 25.05 -5.11
CA GLN A 437 -16.95 25.94 -5.13
C GLN A 437 -15.98 25.63 -3.98
N MET A 438 -16.53 25.52 -2.76
CA MET A 438 -15.76 25.24 -1.55
C MET A 438 -15.17 23.82 -1.54
N TRP A 439 -15.90 22.82 -2.06
CA TRP A 439 -15.37 21.47 -2.20
C TRP A 439 -14.22 21.39 -3.21
N ARG A 440 -14.34 22.08 -4.35
CA ARG A 440 -13.25 22.20 -5.34
C ARG A 440 -12.01 22.86 -4.73
N GLN A 441 -12.18 23.94 -3.96
CA GLN A 441 -11.08 24.60 -3.26
C GLN A 441 -10.40 23.66 -2.25
N ARG A 442 -11.18 22.92 -1.45
CA ARG A 442 -10.63 21.95 -0.49
C ARG A 442 -9.83 20.84 -1.18
N ARG A 443 -10.33 20.30 -2.30
CA ARG A 443 -9.62 19.26 -3.06
C ARG A 443 -8.39 19.77 -3.80
N GLY A 444 -8.41 21.02 -4.28
CA GLY A 444 -7.28 21.64 -4.98
C GLY A 444 -6.16 22.11 -4.06
N GLY A 445 -6.40 22.15 -2.75
CA GLY A 445 -5.39 22.49 -1.73
C GLY A 445 -4.76 21.29 -1.02
N GLN A 446 -5.10 20.06 -1.41
CA GLN A 446 -4.53 18.81 -0.87
C GLN A 446 -3.40 18.25 -1.73
#